data_AF-A0A8J4LMY7-F1
#
_entry.id   AF-A0A8J4LMY7-F1
#
_cell.length_a   1.000
_cell.length_b   1.000
_cell.length_c   1.000
_cell.angle_alpha   90.00
_cell.angle_beta   90.00
_cell.angle_gamma   90.00
#
_symmetry.space_group_name_H-M   'P 1'
#
loop_
_entity.id
_entity.type
_entity.pdbx_description
1 polymer ?
#
loop_
_entity_poly.entity_id
_entity_poly.type
_entity_poly.pdbx_seq_one_letter_code
_entity_poly.pdbx_strand_id
1 'polypeptide(L)'
;MPPLVWQAGKTAAAVRYTAITAMATLLGKRLPLPDHVLAAIEGTVAATTAAAATGKGSGDAGAGTGLLPLLFSALDEDWYTDMRLAACYVLEQLLEMVGPRLSDAARRAIYPELHKRLDDAHNSESACSVLLAAAAVKPAVTASEVRKVRDRFRSKHYCDRVLAACAAAADTAAVAPSQQPSSGS
;
A
#
# COMPACT_ATOMS: atom_id res chain seq x y z
N MET A 1 -10.78 -7.34 -41.51
CA MET A 1 -9.61 -7.22 -40.61
C MET A 1 -9.87 -6.08 -39.65
N PRO A 2 -9.86 -6.28 -38.32
CA PRO A 2 -10.07 -5.18 -37.40
C PRO A 2 -8.85 -4.23 -37.47
N PRO A 3 -9.07 -2.91 -37.38
CA PRO A 3 -8.02 -1.94 -37.61
C PRO A 3 -7.04 -1.93 -36.42
N LEU A 4 -5.75 -2.04 -36.73
CA LEU A 4 -4.62 -1.76 -35.83
C LEU A 4 -4.58 -0.26 -35.52
N VAL A 5 -5.57 0.25 -34.79
CA VAL A 5 -5.56 1.63 -34.32
C VAL A 5 -4.65 1.70 -33.11
N TRP A 6 -3.49 2.32 -33.29
CA TRP A 6 -2.59 2.64 -32.18
C TRP A 6 -3.31 3.60 -31.22
N GLN A 7 -3.59 3.12 -30.02
CA GLN A 7 -4.21 3.89 -28.94
C GLN A 7 -3.09 4.33 -28.01
N ALA A 8 -2.67 5.59 -28.11
CA ALA A 8 -1.53 6.17 -27.41
C ALA A 8 -1.47 5.90 -25.88
N GLY A 9 -2.61 5.59 -25.26
CA GLY A 9 -2.71 5.26 -23.83
C GLY A 9 -2.49 3.78 -23.47
N LYS A 10 -2.70 2.83 -24.39
CA LYS A 10 -2.63 1.39 -24.06
C LYS A 10 -1.21 0.91 -23.81
N THR A 11 -0.23 1.42 -24.55
CA THR A 11 1.19 1.10 -24.35
C THR A 11 1.70 1.64 -23.01
N ALA A 12 1.31 2.86 -22.64
CA ALA A 12 1.67 3.44 -21.35
C ALA A 12 1.05 2.67 -20.17
N ALA A 13 -0.22 2.27 -20.27
CA ALA A 13 -0.88 1.47 -19.24
C ALA A 13 -0.23 0.08 -19.09
N ALA A 14 0.08 -0.59 -20.20
CA ALA A 14 0.77 -1.88 -20.18
C ALA A 14 2.14 -1.79 -19.51
N VAL A 15 2.93 -0.75 -19.80
CA VAL A 15 4.23 -0.52 -19.15
C VAL A 15 4.05 -0.33 -17.64
N ARG A 16 3.11 0.50 -17.19
CA ARG A 16 2.83 0.69 -15.75
C ARG A 16 2.43 -0.63 -15.10
N TYR A 17 1.56 -1.40 -15.72
CA TYR A 17 1.14 -2.70 -15.22
C TYR A 17 2.32 -3.68 -15.09
N THR A 18 3.19 -3.76 -16.11
CA THR A 18 4.41 -4.59 -16.02
C THR A 18 5.36 -4.11 -14.93
N ALA A 19 5.48 -2.80 -14.70
CA ALA A 19 6.31 -2.26 -13.64
C ALA A 19 5.76 -2.61 -12.25
N ILE A 20 4.45 -2.51 -12.03
CA ILE A 20 3.83 -2.85 -10.74
C ILE A 20 3.87 -4.35 -10.48
N THR A 21 3.61 -5.18 -11.50
CA THR A 21 3.72 -6.63 -11.35
C THR A 21 5.17 -7.08 -11.13
N ALA A 22 6.15 -6.43 -11.76
CA ALA A 22 7.56 -6.61 -11.43
C ALA A 22 7.85 -6.21 -9.97
N MET A 23 7.33 -5.08 -9.50
CA MET A 23 7.49 -4.68 -8.10
C MET A 23 6.84 -5.67 -7.12
N ALA A 24 5.64 -6.16 -7.44
CA ALA A 24 4.93 -7.18 -6.68
C ALA A 24 5.77 -8.46 -6.55
N THR A 25 6.38 -8.90 -7.64
CA THR A 25 7.25 -10.08 -7.62
C THR A 25 8.54 -9.84 -6.84
N LEU A 26 9.20 -8.69 -7.02
CA LEU A 26 10.40 -8.32 -6.26
C LEU A 26 10.15 -8.29 -4.75
N LEU A 27 9.08 -7.62 -4.32
CA LEU A 27 8.72 -7.50 -2.91
C LEU A 27 8.23 -8.83 -2.33
N GLY A 28 7.42 -9.58 -3.08
CA GLY A 28 6.95 -10.90 -2.67
C GLY A 28 8.07 -11.94 -2.56
N LYS A 29 9.15 -11.79 -3.34
CA LYS A 29 10.37 -12.60 -3.21
C LYS A 29 11.39 -12.04 -2.21
N ARG A 30 11.07 -10.92 -1.54
CA ARG A 30 11.94 -10.24 -0.57
C ARG A 30 13.35 -9.95 -1.13
N LEU A 31 13.42 -9.62 -2.43
CA LEU A 31 14.67 -9.32 -3.11
C LEU A 31 15.31 -7.98 -2.68
N PRO A 32 14.55 -6.87 -2.53
CA PRO A 32 15.15 -5.62 -2.06
C PRO A 32 15.33 -5.61 -0.55
N LEU A 33 16.39 -4.94 -0.08
CA LEU A 33 16.57 -4.67 1.35
C LEU A 33 15.51 -3.67 1.84
N PRO A 34 15.04 -3.81 3.08
CA PRO A 34 14.07 -2.89 3.69
C PRO A 34 14.50 -1.41 3.62
N ASP A 35 15.80 -1.13 3.73
CA ASP A 35 16.35 0.23 3.68
C ASP A 35 16.17 0.88 2.31
N HIS A 36 16.34 0.13 1.22
CA HIS A 36 16.13 0.65 -0.13
C HIS A 36 14.65 0.95 -0.41
N VAL A 37 13.75 0.13 0.14
CA VAL A 37 12.31 0.35 0.02
C VAL A 37 11.89 1.60 0.80
N LEU A 38 12.41 1.79 2.02
CA LEU A 38 12.18 3.01 2.79
C LEU A 38 12.71 4.26 2.07
N ALA A 39 13.93 4.20 1.54
CA ALA A 39 14.49 5.31 0.78
C ALA A 39 13.63 5.67 -0.45
N ALA A 40 13.10 4.65 -1.15
CA ALA A 40 12.21 4.85 -2.28
C ALA A 40 10.86 5.49 -1.88
N ILE A 41 10.34 5.17 -0.70
CA ILE A 41 9.10 5.78 -0.18
C ILE A 41 9.33 7.23 0.22
N GLU A 42 10.45 7.51 0.90
CA GLU A 42 10.81 8.84 1.39
C GLU A 42 11.32 9.77 0.28
N GLY A 43 11.52 9.24 -0.93
CA GLY A 43 12.02 10.01 -2.08
C GLY A 43 13.49 10.38 -1.96
N THR A 44 14.25 9.65 -1.13
CA THR A 44 15.69 9.87 -0.89
C THR A 44 16.59 9.05 -1.80
N VAL A 45 16.02 8.27 -2.73
CA VAL A 45 16.80 7.61 -3.77
C VAL A 45 17.31 8.69 -4.72
N ALA A 46 18.60 9.02 -4.60
CA ALA A 46 19.35 9.67 -5.66
C ALA A 46 18.99 8.97 -6.96
N ALA A 47 18.40 9.73 -7.90
CA ALA A 47 17.91 9.24 -9.17
C ALA A 47 18.98 8.42 -9.91
N THR A 48 19.03 7.11 -9.66
CA THR A 48 19.85 6.20 -10.43
C THR A 48 19.09 5.90 -11.71
N THR A 49 19.22 6.82 -12.65
CA THR A 49 19.34 6.59 -14.10
C THR A 49 18.63 5.34 -14.64
N ALA A 50 17.30 5.36 -14.75
CA ALA A 50 16.54 4.51 -15.69
C ALA A 50 15.04 4.88 -15.72
N ALA A 51 14.69 6.10 -16.15
CA ALA A 51 13.32 6.39 -16.61
C ALA A 51 13.27 7.68 -17.46
N ALA A 52 14.06 7.74 -18.53
CA ALA A 52 13.75 8.61 -19.64
C ALA A 52 12.59 7.99 -20.44
N ALA A 53 11.34 8.20 -19.99
CA ALA A 53 10.13 8.21 -20.82
C ALA A 53 8.86 8.32 -19.94
N THR A 54 8.55 9.49 -19.40
CA THR A 54 7.13 9.87 -19.29
C THR A 54 6.96 11.37 -19.45
N GLY A 55 6.04 11.74 -20.33
CA GLY A 55 5.85 13.10 -20.81
C GLY A 55 5.27 14.09 -19.80
N LYS A 56 5.42 15.34 -20.21
CA LYS A 56 4.83 16.58 -19.69
C LYS A 56 3.41 16.39 -19.13
N GLY A 57 3.28 16.52 -17.82
CA GLY A 57 2.05 16.80 -17.09
C GLY A 57 2.26 18.05 -16.24
N SER A 58 1.32 18.98 -16.33
CA SER A 58 1.30 20.33 -15.76
C SER A 58 1.65 20.42 -14.28
N GLY A 59 2.34 21.51 -13.92
CA GLY A 59 2.74 21.81 -12.55
C GLY A 59 1.56 22.02 -11.61
N ASP A 60 1.67 21.35 -10.47
CA ASP A 60 1.34 21.89 -9.16
C ASP A 60 2.45 21.41 -8.19
N ALA A 61 2.79 22.26 -7.23
CA ALA A 61 4.03 22.21 -6.47
C ALA A 61 4.02 21.10 -5.40
N GLY A 62 5.09 20.30 -5.34
CA GLY A 62 5.56 19.67 -4.10
C GLY A 62 5.27 18.18 -3.85
N ALA A 63 4.75 17.41 -4.83
CA ALA A 63 4.46 15.99 -4.62
C ALA A 63 4.99 15.12 -5.77
N GLY A 64 5.97 14.24 -5.55
CA GLY A 64 6.26 13.21 -6.56
C GLY A 64 7.60 12.48 -6.57
N THR A 65 8.54 12.71 -5.65
CA THR A 65 9.82 11.95 -5.68
C THR A 65 9.74 10.59 -4.99
N GLY A 66 8.66 10.31 -4.25
CA GLY A 66 8.46 9.06 -3.53
C GLY A 66 7.65 8.03 -4.31
N LEU A 67 7.78 6.76 -3.91
CA LEU A 67 7.03 5.64 -4.48
C LEU A 67 5.50 5.73 -4.23
N LEU A 68 5.07 6.36 -3.12
CA LEU A 68 3.67 6.40 -2.72
C LEU A 68 2.75 7.13 -3.72
N PRO A 69 3.06 8.36 -4.19
CA PRO A 69 2.27 9.01 -5.25
C PRO A 69 2.08 8.14 -6.50
N LEU A 70 3.08 7.36 -6.91
CA LEU A 70 2.98 6.46 -8.05
C LEU A 70 2.03 5.29 -7.77
N LEU A 71 2.09 4.71 -6.56
CA LEU A 71 1.16 3.67 -6.14
C LEU A 71 -0.27 4.20 -6.00
N PHE A 72 -0.46 5.43 -5.52
CA PHE A 72 -1.79 6.06 -5.45
C PHE A 72 -2.39 6.26 -6.83
N SER A 73 -1.60 6.77 -7.79
CA SER A 73 -2.04 6.86 -9.19
C SER A 73 -2.41 5.50 -9.78
N ALA A 74 -1.74 4.42 -9.35
CA ALA A 74 -2.06 3.07 -9.81
C ALA A 74 -3.31 2.49 -9.14
N LEU A 75 -3.55 2.83 -7.87
CA LEU A 75 -4.78 2.48 -7.17
C LEU A 75 -5.99 3.15 -7.80
N ASP A 76 -5.85 4.39 -8.28
CA ASP A 76 -6.89 5.18 -8.95
C ASP A 76 -7.08 4.84 -10.45
N GLU A 77 -6.41 3.81 -10.99
CA GLU A 77 -6.58 3.43 -12.39
C GLU A 77 -7.98 2.84 -12.62
N ASP A 78 -8.86 3.58 -13.30
CA ASP A 78 -10.30 3.26 -13.45
C ASP A 78 -10.58 2.03 -14.34
N TRP A 79 -9.76 1.82 -15.36
CA TRP A 79 -10.08 0.88 -16.44
C TRP A 79 -9.44 -0.51 -16.31
N TYR A 80 -8.53 -0.68 -15.34
CA TYR A 80 -7.77 -1.92 -15.18
C TYR A 80 -7.87 -2.43 -13.73
N THR A 81 -8.84 -3.29 -13.46
CA THR A 81 -8.98 -3.93 -12.14
C THR A 81 -7.70 -4.65 -11.72
N ASP A 82 -7.03 -5.33 -12.65
CA ASP A 82 -5.76 -6.02 -12.38
C ASP A 82 -4.65 -5.07 -11.90
N MET A 83 -4.65 -3.83 -12.39
CA MET A 83 -3.68 -2.81 -11.98
C MET A 83 -3.91 -2.40 -10.52
N ARG A 84 -5.16 -2.19 -10.14
CA ARG A 84 -5.53 -1.83 -8.75
C ARG A 84 -5.25 -2.97 -7.78
N LEU A 85 -5.55 -4.21 -8.18
CA LEU A 85 -5.25 -5.40 -7.37
C LEU A 85 -3.74 -5.56 -7.18
N ALA A 86 -2.95 -5.42 -8.25
CA ALA A 86 -1.50 -5.47 -8.18
C ALA A 86 -0.94 -4.34 -7.30
N ALA A 87 -1.49 -3.13 -7.38
CA ALA A 87 -1.09 -2.01 -6.52
C ALA A 87 -1.45 -2.25 -5.04
N CYS A 88 -2.64 -2.80 -4.75
CA CYS A 88 -3.00 -3.21 -3.39
C CYS A 88 -2.02 -4.25 -2.84
N TYR A 89 -1.71 -5.27 -3.64
CA TYR A 89 -0.76 -6.30 -3.26
C TYR A 89 0.65 -5.73 -3.00
N VAL A 90 1.14 -4.82 -3.84
CA VAL A 90 2.42 -4.13 -3.61
C VAL A 90 2.39 -3.36 -2.29
N LEU A 91 1.31 -2.65 -2.01
CA LEU A 91 1.16 -1.87 -0.79
C LEU A 91 1.08 -2.76 0.47
N GLU A 92 0.42 -3.90 0.39
CA GLU A 92 0.42 -4.94 1.43
C GLU A 92 1.84 -5.42 1.73
N GLN A 93 2.58 -5.84 0.70
CA GLN A 93 3.95 -6.34 0.83
C GLN A 93 4.91 -5.27 1.38
N LEU A 94 4.69 -4.00 1.01
CA LEU A 94 5.43 -2.87 1.56
C LEU A 94 5.16 -2.70 3.05
N LEU A 95 3.89 -2.73 3.47
CA LEU A 95 3.53 -2.62 4.89
C LEU A 95 4.07 -3.78 5.72
N GLU A 96 4.06 -5.00 5.19
CA GLU A 96 4.68 -6.15 5.84
C GLU A 96 6.20 -5.99 6.01
N MET A 97 6.87 -5.47 4.98
CA MET A 97 8.33 -5.38 4.97
C MET A 97 8.87 -4.21 5.79
N VAL A 98 8.26 -3.03 5.67
CA VAL A 98 8.78 -1.78 6.24
C VAL A 98 7.79 -1.02 7.10
N GLY A 99 6.59 -1.56 7.33
CA GLY A 99 5.52 -0.90 8.07
C GLY A 99 5.91 -0.34 9.45
N PRO A 100 6.69 -1.04 10.29
CA PRO A 100 7.10 -0.51 11.60
C PRO A 100 8.00 0.72 11.50
N ARG A 101 8.80 0.79 10.43
CA ARG A 101 9.79 1.86 10.16
C ARG A 101 9.21 3.00 9.33
N LEU A 102 8.02 2.82 8.77
CA LEU A 102 7.34 3.83 7.95
C LEU A 102 7.00 5.08 8.77
N SER A 103 7.36 6.26 8.25
CA SER A 103 7.04 7.55 8.86
C SER A 103 5.52 7.73 9.04
N ASP A 104 5.13 8.48 10.07
CA ASP A 104 3.69 8.69 10.33
C ASP A 104 3.01 9.51 9.24
N ALA A 105 3.76 10.39 8.54
CA ALA A 105 3.26 11.13 7.39
C ALA A 105 2.92 10.19 6.21
N ALA A 106 3.85 9.30 5.84
CA ALA A 106 3.64 8.32 4.77
C ALA A 106 2.48 7.37 5.12
N ARG A 107 2.38 6.93 6.38
CA ARG A 107 1.29 6.09 6.87
C ARG A 107 -0.07 6.78 6.77
N ARG A 108 -0.16 8.05 7.20
CA ARG A 108 -1.39 8.84 7.12
C ARG A 108 -1.84 9.10 5.69
N ALA A 109 -0.90 9.21 4.74
CA ALA A 109 -1.21 9.37 3.33
C ALA A 109 -1.86 8.12 2.70
N ILE A 110 -1.56 6.93 3.23
CA ILE A 110 -2.09 5.65 2.69
C ILE A 110 -3.58 5.46 3.06
N TYR A 111 -4.02 5.85 4.26
CA TYR A 111 -5.37 5.55 4.73
C TYR A 111 -6.50 6.13 3.86
N PRO A 112 -6.46 7.39 3.39
CA PRO A 112 -7.48 7.92 2.49
C PRO A 112 -7.66 7.09 1.21
N GLU A 113 -6.56 6.63 0.61
CA GLU A 113 -6.62 5.80 -0.60
C GLU A 113 -7.22 4.42 -0.33
N LEU A 114 -6.85 3.80 0.81
CA LEU A 114 -7.46 2.54 1.24
C LEU A 114 -8.94 2.69 1.58
N HIS A 115 -9.34 3.80 2.18
CA HIS A 115 -10.75 4.09 2.47
C HIS A 115 -11.59 4.16 1.18
N LYS A 116 -11.09 4.86 0.15
CA LYS A 116 -11.78 4.90 -1.16
C LYS A 116 -11.95 3.51 -1.76
N ARG A 117 -10.94 2.63 -1.65
CA ARG A 117 -10.97 1.28 -2.22
C ARG A 117 -11.78 0.29 -1.38
N LEU A 118 -11.84 0.48 -0.07
CA LEU A 118 -12.64 -0.36 0.81
C LEU A 118 -14.15 -0.19 0.54
N ASP A 119 -14.59 1.02 0.17
CA ASP A 119 -15.98 1.31 -0.20
C ASP A 119 -16.33 0.92 -1.65
N ASP A 120 -15.33 0.62 -2.48
CA ASP A 120 -15.51 0.16 -3.87
C ASP A 120 -15.71 -1.36 -3.92
N ALA A 121 -16.90 -1.79 -4.36
CA ALA A 121 -17.33 -3.19 -4.39
C ALA A 121 -16.36 -4.15 -5.12
N HIS A 122 -15.54 -3.67 -6.06
CA HIS A 122 -14.59 -4.52 -6.78
C HIS A 122 -13.24 -4.67 -6.06
N ASN A 123 -12.90 -3.74 -5.17
CA ASN A 123 -11.58 -3.64 -4.54
C ASN A 123 -11.64 -3.79 -3.02
N SER A 124 -12.83 -4.01 -2.44
CA SER A 124 -13.00 -4.09 -0.98
C SER A 124 -12.16 -5.19 -0.33
N GLU A 125 -12.07 -6.39 -0.92
CA GLU A 125 -11.28 -7.49 -0.35
C GLU A 125 -9.77 -7.18 -0.38
N SER A 126 -9.25 -6.67 -1.50
CA SER A 126 -7.83 -6.32 -1.60
C SER A 126 -7.47 -5.17 -0.67
N ALA A 127 -8.32 -4.14 -0.57
CA ALA A 127 -8.14 -3.06 0.39
C ALA A 127 -8.20 -3.55 1.85
N CYS A 128 -9.09 -4.50 2.14
CA CYS A 128 -9.17 -5.16 3.45
C CYS A 128 -7.85 -5.88 3.77
N SER A 129 -7.26 -6.61 2.82
CA SER A 129 -5.97 -7.29 3.00
C SER A 129 -4.86 -6.31 3.41
N VAL A 130 -4.74 -5.18 2.71
CA VAL A 130 -3.76 -4.14 3.05
C VAL A 130 -4.00 -3.57 4.46
N LEU A 131 -5.27 -3.35 4.84
CA LEU A 131 -5.61 -2.86 6.17
C LEU A 131 -5.33 -3.90 7.27
N LEU A 132 -5.44 -5.18 6.98
CA LEU A 132 -5.02 -6.24 7.90
C LEU A 132 -3.49 -6.24 8.10
N ALA A 133 -2.71 -6.04 7.04
CA ALA A 133 -1.26 -5.83 7.17
C ALA A 133 -0.95 -4.57 7.99
N ALA A 134 -1.69 -3.47 7.78
CA ALA A 134 -1.55 -2.26 8.59
C ALA A 134 -1.93 -2.48 10.06
N ALA A 135 -2.93 -3.33 10.34
CA ALA A 135 -3.36 -3.70 11.68
C ALA A 135 -2.28 -4.49 12.43
N ALA A 136 -1.55 -5.39 11.76
CA ALA A 136 -0.44 -6.12 12.36
C ALA A 136 0.71 -5.20 12.82
N VAL A 137 0.89 -4.06 12.14
CA VAL A 137 2.00 -3.13 12.41
C VAL A 137 1.66 -2.10 13.49
N LYS A 138 0.51 -1.42 13.37
CA LYS A 138 0.04 -0.41 14.35
C LYS A 138 -1.48 -0.55 14.54
N PRO A 139 -1.95 -1.53 15.34
CA PRO A 139 -3.37 -1.84 15.46
C PRO A 139 -4.18 -0.67 16.03
N ALA A 140 -3.63 0.10 16.97
CA ALA A 140 -4.32 1.24 17.58
C ALA A 140 -4.67 2.34 16.56
N VAL A 141 -3.72 2.69 15.68
CA VAL A 141 -3.91 3.73 14.65
C VAL A 141 -4.88 3.24 13.59
N THR A 142 -4.66 2.04 13.06
CA THR A 142 -5.52 1.43 12.03
C THR A 142 -6.96 1.28 12.52
N ALA A 143 -7.17 0.85 13.76
CA ALA A 143 -8.51 0.77 14.33
C ALA A 143 -9.19 2.14 14.46
N SER A 144 -8.43 3.20 14.79
CA SER A 144 -8.99 4.55 14.85
C SER A 144 -9.44 5.07 13.48
N GLU A 145 -8.67 4.80 12.42
CA GLU A 145 -8.99 5.24 11.06
C GLU A 145 -10.21 4.48 10.50
N VAL A 146 -10.25 3.16 10.66
CA VAL A 146 -11.36 2.33 10.17
C VAL A 146 -12.67 2.68 10.89
N ARG A 147 -12.64 2.98 12.20
CA ARG A 147 -13.85 3.40 12.94
C ARG A 147 -14.47 4.69 12.39
N LYS A 148 -13.69 5.64 11.86
CA LYS A 148 -14.20 6.90 11.30
C LYS A 148 -15.07 6.68 10.07
N VAL A 149 -14.75 5.67 9.27
CA VAL A 149 -15.38 5.44 7.96
C VAL A 149 -16.39 4.29 7.98
N ARG A 150 -16.30 3.37 8.95
CA ARG A 150 -17.14 2.17 9.08
C ARG A 150 -18.63 2.41 8.82
N ASP A 151 -19.23 3.43 9.45
CA ASP A 151 -20.67 3.61 9.39
C ASP A 151 -21.16 4.16 8.04
N ARG A 152 -20.26 4.76 7.25
CA ARG A 152 -20.54 5.31 5.92
C ARG A 152 -20.45 4.26 4.81
N PHE A 153 -19.69 3.19 5.03
CA PHE A 153 -19.43 2.21 3.98
C PHE A 153 -20.57 1.23 3.78
N ARG A 154 -20.78 0.85 2.52
CA ARG A 154 -21.80 -0.13 2.15
C ARG A 154 -21.48 -1.52 2.70
N SER A 155 -20.20 -1.88 2.74
CA SER A 155 -19.70 -3.22 3.11
C SER A 155 -19.01 -3.22 4.48
N LYS A 156 -19.80 -2.98 5.55
CA LYS A 156 -19.29 -2.85 6.93
C LYS A 156 -18.51 -4.06 7.45
N HIS A 157 -18.81 -5.26 6.94
CA HIS A 157 -18.16 -6.50 7.39
C HIS A 157 -16.64 -6.49 7.16
N TYR A 158 -16.13 -5.79 6.14
CA TYR A 158 -14.68 -5.64 5.94
C TYR A 158 -14.05 -4.78 7.04
N CYS A 159 -14.71 -3.69 7.41
CA CYS A 159 -14.28 -2.87 8.54
C CYS A 159 -14.31 -3.68 9.85
N ASP A 160 -15.36 -4.48 10.07
CA ASP A 160 -15.48 -5.32 11.27
C ASP A 160 -14.37 -6.39 11.32
N ARG A 161 -14.00 -7.00 10.18
CA ARG A 161 -12.84 -7.91 10.08
C ARG A 161 -11.54 -7.24 10.49
N VAL A 162 -11.27 -6.03 10.00
CA VAL A 162 -10.05 -5.28 10.36
C VAL A 162 -10.06 -4.89 11.84
N LEU A 163 -11.20 -4.45 12.37
CA LEU A 163 -11.32 -4.09 13.79
C LEU A 163 -11.12 -5.30 14.71
N ALA A 164 -11.64 -6.46 14.34
CA ALA A 164 -11.41 -7.71 15.06
C ALA A 164 -9.92 -8.10 15.05
N ALA A 165 -9.23 -7.96 13.91
CA ALA A 165 -7.80 -8.20 13.82
C ALA A 165 -6.99 -7.22 14.69
N CYS A 166 -7.36 -5.94 14.73
CA CYS A 166 -6.72 -4.96 15.62
C CYS A 166 -6.91 -5.31 17.11
N ALA A 167 -8.10 -5.81 17.49
CA ALA A 167 -8.36 -6.25 18.87
C ALA A 167 -7.50 -7.46 19.24
N ALA A 168 -7.48 -8.48 18.38
CA ALA A 168 -6.66 -9.68 18.58
C ALA A 168 -5.15 -9.35 18.68
N ALA A 169 -4.66 -8.41 17.88
CA ALA A 169 -3.28 -7.94 17.96
C ALA A 169 -2.98 -7.20 19.29
N ALA A 170 -3.93 -6.44 19.81
CA ALA A 170 -3.80 -5.78 21.11
C ALA A 170 -3.78 -6.80 22.27
N ASP A 171 -4.63 -7.81 22.21
CA ASP A 171 -4.67 -8.90 23.21
C ASP A 171 -3.35 -9.69 23.19
N THR A 172 -2.81 -9.97 22.00
CA THR A 172 -1.50 -10.65 21.85
C THR A 172 -0.37 -9.82 22.45
N ALA A 173 -0.39 -8.50 22.24
CA ALA A 173 0.60 -7.59 22.82
C ALA A 173 0.52 -7.53 24.36
N ALA A 174 -0.68 -7.69 24.94
CA ALA A 174 -0.87 -7.74 26.39
C ALA A 174 -0.40 -9.06 27.03
N VAL A 175 -0.35 -10.15 26.26
CA VAL A 175 0.01 -11.50 26.74
C VAL A 175 1.52 -11.78 26.68
N ALA A 176 2.33 -10.97 25.99
CA ALA A 176 3.78 -11.19 25.89
C ALA A 176 4.46 -11.14 27.29
N PRO A 177 5.00 -12.28 27.80
CA PRO A 177 5.47 -12.35 29.18
C PRO A 177 6.85 -11.69 29.35
N SER A 178 6.97 -10.92 30.41
CA SER A 178 8.19 -10.39 31.00
C SER A 178 9.15 -11.53 31.38
N GLN A 179 9.89 -12.10 30.42
CA GLN A 179 11.03 -12.95 30.72
C GLN A 179 12.17 -12.06 31.28
N GLN A 180 12.15 -11.82 32.59
CA GLN A 180 13.34 -11.40 33.32
C GLN A 180 14.35 -12.56 33.29
N PRO A 181 15.59 -12.36 32.82
CA PRO A 181 16.64 -13.34 33.04
C PRO A 181 16.97 -13.34 34.53
N SER A 182 16.59 -14.41 35.22
CA SER A 182 17.07 -14.73 36.56
C SER A 182 18.59 -14.97 36.50
N SER A 183 19.36 -13.97 36.91
CA SER A 183 20.79 -14.10 37.20
C SER A 183 20.97 -15.05 38.37
N GLY A 184 21.27 -16.32 38.07
CA GLY A 184 21.72 -17.33 39.02
C GLY A 184 23.22 -17.15 39.30
N SER A 185 23.55 -17.18 40.60
CA SER A 185 24.85 -16.96 41.23
C SER A 185 25.95 -17.96 40.86
#